data_AF-A0A6G3QYP7-F1
#
_entry.id   AF-A0A6G3QYP7-F1
#
_cell.length_a   1.000
_cell.length_b   1.000
_cell.length_c   1.000
_cell.angle_alpha   90.00
_cell.angle_beta   90.00
_cell.angle_gamma   90.00
#
_symmetry.space_group_name_H-M   'P 1'
#
loop_
_entity.id
_entity.type
_entity.pdbx_description
1 polymer ?
#
loop_
_entity_poly.entity_id
_entity_poly.type
_entity_poly.pdbx_seq_one_letter_code
_entity_poly.pdbx_strand_id
1 'polypeptide(L)'
;MSGPVVVGVDGSESSLAAVEAAAAEAERRGVGLRVVHAFLWPALHVPLGAPPMGPADGGLQAAADRLVAEAVEHARSAAPDVEVSHAVITGEPLTVLEAQSRQAELVVVGSRGMGGFVGLLVGSTAVHLAAHGKCPVLVVREPGTPDGPVVVGVDGSAAGRRAIDFAFAEAAARGAELVALHAWTTWNAPLPAPPDATVPYANEPGALAASEERLLAEALSGYGERFPGVKVRHELVRGGSREALIEASRTARLLVVGARGRGGFAGLLLGSVSQAMLHHAHCPVAVVRGERADADGDPA
;
A
#
# COMPACT_ATOMS: atom_id res chain seq x y z
N MET A 1 9.58 0.27 -20.45
CA MET A 1 10.40 -0.42 -19.44
C MET A 1 9.68 -0.29 -18.12
N SER A 2 9.51 -1.37 -17.36
CA SER A 2 8.93 -1.31 -16.01
C SER A 2 9.85 -0.50 -15.09
N GLY A 3 9.25 0.27 -14.19
CA GLY A 3 9.99 1.07 -13.21
C GLY A 3 10.60 0.20 -12.11
N PRO A 4 11.60 0.68 -11.36
CA PRO A 4 12.13 -0.05 -10.21
C PRO A 4 11.13 -0.07 -9.05
N VAL A 5 11.37 -0.96 -8.09
CA VAL A 5 10.84 -0.77 -6.73
C VAL A 5 11.66 0.33 -6.06
N VAL A 6 11.00 1.29 -5.42
CA VAL A 6 11.66 2.37 -4.67
C VAL A 6 11.40 2.17 -3.19
N VAL A 7 12.44 2.27 -2.35
CA VAL A 7 12.30 2.25 -0.89
C VAL A 7 12.83 3.54 -0.27
N GLY A 8 12.02 4.16 0.59
CA GLY A 8 12.43 5.30 1.39
C GLY A 8 13.12 4.87 2.68
N VAL A 9 14.32 5.39 2.93
CA VAL A 9 15.11 5.05 4.14
C VAL A 9 15.42 6.27 4.98
N ASP A 10 15.35 6.11 6.29
CA ASP A 10 15.66 7.15 7.26
C ASP A 10 16.54 6.65 8.42
N GLY A 11 17.05 5.41 8.34
CA GLY A 11 17.93 4.83 9.36
C GLY A 11 17.20 4.24 10.56
N SER A 12 15.86 4.28 10.58
CA SER A 12 15.08 3.57 11.59
C SER A 12 15.03 2.07 11.30
N GLU A 13 14.84 1.24 12.34
CA GLU A 13 14.60 -0.21 12.19
C GLU A 13 13.43 -0.51 11.24
N SER A 14 12.35 0.30 11.32
CA SER A 14 11.20 0.16 10.43
C SER A 14 11.56 0.43 8.97
N SER A 15 12.54 1.28 8.69
CA SER A 15 13.03 1.53 7.34
C SER A 15 13.92 0.40 6.82
N LEU A 16 14.71 -0.25 7.68
CA LEU A 16 15.49 -1.44 7.30
C LEU A 16 14.57 -2.64 7.00
N ALA A 17 13.54 -2.88 7.81
CA ALA A 17 12.52 -3.88 7.49
C ALA A 17 11.80 -3.57 6.15
N ALA A 18 11.62 -2.28 5.83
CA ALA A 18 11.08 -1.88 4.54
C ALA A 18 12.05 -2.16 3.37
N VAL A 19 13.36 -2.04 3.59
CA VAL A 19 14.39 -2.39 2.61
C VAL A 19 14.36 -3.88 2.29
N GLU A 20 14.30 -4.74 3.30
CA GLU A 20 14.20 -6.20 3.10
C GLU A 20 12.94 -6.57 2.31
N ALA A 21 11.79 -6.01 2.68
CA ALA A 21 10.55 -6.22 1.97
C ALA A 21 10.63 -5.71 0.52
N ALA A 22 11.24 -4.54 0.29
CA ALA A 22 11.39 -3.95 -1.04
C ALA A 22 12.33 -4.77 -1.94
N ALA A 23 13.41 -5.30 -1.40
CA ALA A 23 14.32 -6.21 -2.11
C ALA A 23 13.58 -7.47 -2.54
N ALA A 24 12.80 -8.08 -1.64
CA ALA A 24 11.98 -9.24 -1.95
C ALA A 24 10.90 -8.94 -3.00
N GLU A 25 10.32 -7.73 -3.02
CA GLU A 25 9.39 -7.33 -4.09
C GLU A 25 10.07 -7.07 -5.43
N ALA A 26 11.25 -6.46 -5.42
CA ALA A 26 12.03 -6.24 -6.63
C ALA A 26 12.38 -7.57 -7.31
N GLU A 27 12.82 -8.54 -6.52
CA GLU A 27 13.09 -9.91 -6.97
C GLU A 27 11.85 -10.58 -7.57
N ARG A 28 10.71 -10.56 -6.85
CA ARG A 28 9.44 -11.14 -7.34
C ARG A 28 8.97 -10.54 -8.66
N ARG A 29 9.24 -9.25 -8.87
CA ARG A 29 8.82 -8.50 -10.07
C ARG A 29 9.85 -8.57 -11.19
N GLY A 30 11.06 -9.04 -10.91
CA GLY A 30 12.17 -9.03 -11.88
C GLY A 30 12.60 -7.62 -12.28
N VAL A 31 12.55 -6.66 -11.35
CA VAL A 31 12.97 -5.26 -11.57
C VAL A 31 14.06 -4.86 -10.58
N GLY A 32 14.76 -3.76 -10.86
CA GLY A 32 15.76 -3.22 -9.93
C GLY A 32 15.14 -2.60 -8.67
N LEU A 33 15.96 -2.46 -7.63
CA LEU A 33 15.64 -1.74 -6.40
C LEU A 33 16.37 -0.39 -6.37
N ARG A 34 15.67 0.66 -5.94
CA ARG A 34 16.24 1.99 -5.70
C ARG A 34 16.02 2.42 -4.26
N VAL A 35 17.13 2.52 -3.52
CA VAL A 35 17.14 3.03 -2.13
C VAL A 35 17.24 4.56 -2.15
N VAL A 36 16.30 5.24 -1.50
CA VAL A 36 16.23 6.71 -1.51
C VAL A 36 16.24 7.25 -0.09
N HIS A 37 17.24 8.07 0.22
CA HIS A 37 17.26 8.90 1.42
C HIS A 37 17.07 10.35 1.03
N ALA A 38 16.18 11.06 1.73
CA ALA A 38 15.91 12.47 1.51
C ALA A 38 16.12 13.26 2.81
N PHE A 39 16.76 14.43 2.70
CA PHE A 39 17.10 15.26 3.85
C PHE A 39 17.04 16.76 3.52
N LEU A 40 16.56 17.56 4.49
CA LEU A 40 16.27 18.99 4.31
C LEU A 40 17.38 19.93 4.81
N TRP A 41 18.43 19.40 5.45
CA TRP A 41 19.45 20.19 6.15
C TRP A 41 20.11 21.31 5.33
N PRO A 42 20.42 21.14 4.03
CA PRO A 42 20.96 22.22 3.20
C PRO A 42 19.99 23.40 3.06
N ALA A 43 18.68 23.12 2.96
CA ALA A 43 17.65 24.16 2.86
C ALA A 43 17.40 24.90 4.18
N LEU A 44 17.83 24.31 5.31
CA LEU A 44 17.78 24.92 6.63
C LEU A 44 19.09 25.65 7.01
N HIS A 45 20.03 25.82 6.06
CA HIS A 45 21.35 26.40 6.30
C HIS A 45 22.16 25.69 7.40
N VAL A 46 21.92 24.40 7.61
CA VAL A 46 22.69 23.59 8.55
C VAL A 46 23.99 23.14 7.86
N PRO A 47 25.18 23.40 8.45
CA PRO A 47 26.44 22.97 7.87
C PRO A 47 26.50 21.44 7.71
N LEU A 48 26.72 20.95 6.48
CA LEU A 48 26.75 19.51 6.17
C LEU A 48 28.11 18.85 6.46
N GLY A 49 29.17 19.64 6.47
CA GLY A 49 30.54 19.17 6.69
C GLY A 49 30.79 18.78 8.15
N ALA A 50 31.95 18.18 8.40
CA ALA A 50 32.38 17.87 9.75
C ALA A 50 32.41 19.15 10.63
N PRO A 51 32.09 19.04 11.93
CA PRO A 51 32.28 20.14 12.85
C PRO A 51 33.77 20.55 12.87
N PRO A 52 34.11 21.84 13.09
CA PRO A 52 35.49 22.33 13.03
C PRO A 52 36.48 21.59 13.96
N MET A 53 35.97 20.96 15.02
CA MET A 53 36.73 20.20 16.01
C MET A 53 36.27 18.73 16.09
N GLY A 54 35.54 18.24 15.08
CA GLY A 54 35.04 16.86 14.99
C GLY A 54 35.84 16.00 14.03
N PRO A 55 35.62 14.67 14.03
CA PRO A 55 36.22 13.78 13.05
C PRO A 55 35.76 14.15 11.63
N ALA A 56 36.63 13.97 10.64
CA ALA A 56 36.41 14.42 9.25
C ALA A 56 35.18 13.80 8.57
N ASP A 57 34.74 12.64 9.05
CA ASP A 57 33.54 11.91 8.63
C ASP A 57 32.33 12.12 9.57
N GLY A 58 32.43 13.07 10.50
CA GLY A 58 31.37 13.46 11.42
C GLY A 58 30.33 14.41 10.83
N GLY A 59 30.45 14.72 9.53
CA GLY A 59 29.48 15.56 8.81
C GLY A 59 28.15 14.85 8.55
N LEU A 60 27.10 15.64 8.43
CA LEU A 60 25.75 15.18 8.12
C LEU A 60 25.67 14.46 6.76
N GLN A 61 26.47 14.88 5.77
CA GLN A 61 26.54 14.18 4.48
C GLN A 61 27.12 12.77 4.63
N ALA A 62 28.23 12.63 5.34
CA ALA A 62 28.86 11.32 5.59
C ALA A 62 27.94 10.41 6.42
N ALA A 63 27.12 10.97 7.32
CA ALA A 63 26.10 10.22 8.03
C ALA A 63 25.00 9.69 7.09
N ALA A 64 24.49 10.53 6.19
CA ALA A 64 23.52 10.12 5.17
C ALA A 64 24.08 9.05 4.23
N ASP A 65 25.34 9.19 3.80
CA ASP A 65 26.01 8.21 2.93
C ASP A 65 26.19 6.86 3.64
N ARG A 66 26.59 6.86 4.93
CA ARG A 66 26.68 5.63 5.74
C ARG A 66 25.33 4.94 5.90
N LEU A 67 24.28 5.70 6.20
CA LEU A 67 22.92 5.19 6.34
C LEU A 67 22.44 4.50 5.05
N VAL A 68 22.66 5.15 3.91
CA VAL A 68 22.28 4.55 2.61
C VAL A 68 23.14 3.34 2.28
N ALA A 69 24.45 3.38 2.58
CA ALA A 69 25.32 2.23 2.37
C ALA A 69 24.85 1.01 3.19
N GLU A 70 24.51 1.21 4.46
CA GLU A 70 23.95 0.16 5.32
C GLU A 70 22.65 -0.42 4.75
N ALA A 71 21.75 0.43 4.26
CA ALA A 71 20.52 -0.01 3.62
C ALA A 71 20.78 -0.79 2.32
N VAL A 72 21.75 -0.37 1.50
CA VAL A 72 22.13 -1.10 0.28
C VAL A 72 22.68 -2.49 0.61
N GLU A 73 23.50 -2.61 1.66
CA GLU A 73 24.03 -3.91 2.08
C GLU A 73 22.94 -4.84 2.63
N HIS A 74 21.96 -4.31 3.38
CA HIS A 74 20.78 -5.08 3.78
C HIS A 74 19.97 -5.55 2.57
N ALA A 75 19.74 -4.68 1.58
CA ALA A 75 19.03 -5.04 0.36
C ALA A 75 19.72 -6.17 -0.42
N ARG A 76 21.04 -6.07 -0.61
CA ARG A 76 21.85 -7.08 -1.31
C ARG A 76 21.87 -8.42 -0.57
N SER A 77 21.87 -8.37 0.76
CA SER A 77 21.81 -9.58 1.59
C SER A 77 20.44 -10.27 1.47
N ALA A 78 19.37 -9.50 1.37
CA ALA A 78 18.01 -10.02 1.25
C ALA A 78 17.68 -10.57 -0.15
N ALA A 79 18.19 -9.95 -1.21
CA ALA A 79 17.99 -10.38 -2.60
C ALA A 79 19.28 -10.17 -3.43
N PRO A 80 20.18 -11.18 -3.48
CA PRO A 80 21.50 -11.03 -4.12
C PRO A 80 21.46 -10.79 -5.64
N ASP A 81 20.41 -11.26 -6.31
CA ASP A 81 20.27 -11.17 -7.77
C ASP A 81 19.60 -9.86 -8.23
N VAL A 82 19.14 -9.02 -7.30
CA VAL A 82 18.49 -7.74 -7.61
C VAL A 82 19.54 -6.64 -7.81
N GLU A 83 19.45 -5.91 -8.92
CA GLU A 83 20.24 -4.70 -9.12
C GLU A 83 19.80 -3.61 -8.13
N VAL A 84 20.67 -3.29 -7.16
CA VAL A 84 20.43 -2.25 -6.16
C VAL A 84 21.15 -0.95 -6.53
N SER A 85 20.37 0.09 -6.81
CA SER A 85 20.83 1.48 -6.95
C SER A 85 20.44 2.30 -5.73
N HIS A 86 21.10 3.45 -5.52
CA HIS A 86 20.77 4.34 -4.41
C HIS A 86 20.85 5.82 -4.78
N ALA A 87 20.19 6.67 -4.00
CA ALA A 87 20.28 8.12 -4.11
C ALA A 87 20.09 8.81 -2.76
N VAL A 88 20.96 9.78 -2.49
CA VAL A 88 20.88 10.72 -1.38
C VAL A 88 20.43 12.06 -1.97
N ILE A 89 19.19 12.47 -1.68
CA ILE A 89 18.54 13.61 -2.34
C ILE A 89 18.32 14.74 -1.32
N THR A 90 18.80 15.94 -1.64
CA THR A 90 18.44 17.13 -0.89
C THR A 90 17.00 17.52 -1.18
N GLY A 91 16.15 17.50 -0.15
CA GLY A 91 14.74 17.84 -0.29
C GLY A 91 13.90 17.33 0.87
N GLU A 92 12.64 17.75 0.87
CA GLU A 92 11.64 17.30 1.82
C GLU A 92 11.23 15.84 1.48
N PRO A 93 11.29 14.89 2.42
CA PRO A 93 11.09 13.46 2.13
C PRO A 93 9.77 13.10 1.46
N LEU A 94 8.66 13.74 1.84
CA LEU A 94 7.35 13.46 1.25
C LEU A 94 7.33 13.84 -0.23
N THR A 95 7.88 15.01 -0.55
CA THR A 95 7.99 15.55 -1.90
C THR A 95 8.91 14.70 -2.77
N VAL A 96 10.07 14.31 -2.23
CA VAL A 96 11.04 13.47 -2.95
C VAL A 96 10.43 12.11 -3.27
N LEU A 97 9.86 11.42 -2.28
CA LEU A 97 9.30 10.08 -2.49
C LEU A 97 8.03 10.11 -3.35
N GLU A 98 7.21 11.16 -3.25
CA GLU A 98 6.09 11.35 -4.20
C GLU A 98 6.61 11.51 -5.63
N ALA A 99 7.68 12.28 -5.84
CA ALA A 99 8.29 12.42 -7.15
C ALA A 99 8.84 11.08 -7.67
N GLN A 100 9.52 10.30 -6.82
CA GLN A 100 10.01 8.96 -7.19
C GLN A 100 8.85 8.01 -7.56
N SER A 101 7.70 8.12 -6.90
CA SER A 101 6.52 7.28 -7.18
C SER A 101 5.96 7.39 -8.61
N ARG A 102 6.34 8.42 -9.37
CA ARG A 102 5.93 8.61 -10.78
C ARG A 102 6.60 7.63 -11.74
N GLN A 103 7.78 7.15 -11.38
CA GLN A 103 8.60 6.28 -12.22
C GLN A 103 8.80 4.91 -11.58
N ALA A 104 8.26 4.69 -10.37
CA ALA A 104 8.35 3.44 -9.65
C ALA A 104 7.19 2.52 -10.01
N GLU A 105 7.44 1.21 -10.00
CA GLU A 105 6.38 0.21 -10.07
C GLU A 105 5.69 0.04 -8.71
N LEU A 106 6.47 0.21 -7.63
CA LEU A 106 6.03 0.13 -6.24
C LEU A 106 6.90 1.05 -5.39
N VAL A 107 6.30 1.80 -4.47
CA VAL A 107 7.04 2.50 -3.41
C VAL A 107 6.84 1.78 -2.10
N VAL A 108 7.92 1.50 -1.39
CA VAL A 108 7.93 0.81 -0.10
C VAL A 108 8.44 1.75 0.97
N VAL A 109 7.75 1.79 2.11
CA VAL A 109 8.16 2.58 3.28
C VAL A 109 7.86 1.83 4.57
N GLY A 110 8.63 2.13 5.60
CA GLY A 110 8.33 1.69 6.96
C GLY A 110 7.05 2.33 7.49
N SER A 111 6.41 1.66 8.45
CA SER A 111 5.25 2.20 9.17
C SER A 111 5.59 3.36 10.10
N ARG A 112 6.87 3.50 10.47
CA ARG A 112 7.40 4.52 11.38
C ARG A 112 8.78 4.99 10.88
N GLY A 113 9.18 6.16 11.35
CA GLY A 113 10.50 6.75 11.08
C GLY A 113 11.17 7.25 12.35
N MET A 114 12.31 7.94 12.20
CA MET A 114 13.13 8.44 13.33
C MET A 114 12.39 9.35 14.33
N GLY A 115 11.34 10.06 13.88
CA GLY A 115 10.54 10.95 14.72
C GLY A 115 9.30 10.32 15.37
N GLY A 116 9.10 9.00 15.26
CA GLY A 116 7.94 8.33 15.81
C GLY A 116 7.96 8.31 17.34
N PHE A 117 7.09 9.08 18.00
CA PHE A 117 6.89 8.97 19.44
C PHE A 117 6.43 7.55 19.80
N VAL A 118 7.04 6.93 20.81
CA VAL A 118 6.63 5.63 21.35
C VAL A 118 5.17 5.74 21.80
N GLY A 119 4.24 5.15 21.03
CA GLY A 119 2.80 5.20 21.30
C GLY A 119 1.94 6.03 20.32
N LEU A 120 2.52 6.67 19.29
CA LEU A 120 1.76 7.39 18.24
C LEU A 120 1.68 6.66 16.89
N LEU A 121 0.69 7.10 16.11
CA LEU A 121 0.21 6.63 14.80
C LEU A 121 1.30 6.46 13.71
N VAL A 122 0.90 5.81 12.61
CA VAL A 122 1.67 5.60 11.37
C VAL A 122 2.39 6.87 10.92
N GLY A 123 3.63 6.70 10.45
CA GLY A 123 4.47 7.79 9.97
C GLY A 123 3.80 8.61 8.87
N SER A 124 4.05 9.92 8.90
CA SER A 124 3.52 10.89 7.93
C SER A 124 3.87 10.51 6.48
N THR A 125 5.04 9.92 6.26
CA THR A 125 5.48 9.44 4.94
C THR A 125 4.57 8.37 4.35
N ALA A 126 4.20 7.36 5.14
CA ALA A 126 3.32 6.30 4.69
C ALA A 126 1.92 6.82 4.35
N VAL A 127 1.36 7.69 5.21
CA VAL A 127 0.04 8.30 4.99
C VAL A 127 0.05 9.22 3.77
N HIS A 128 1.08 10.06 3.62
CA HIS A 128 1.23 10.95 2.47
C HIS A 128 1.33 10.17 1.17
N LEU A 129 2.19 9.16 1.11
CA LEU A 129 2.36 8.36 -0.11
C LEU A 129 1.10 7.57 -0.45
N ALA A 130 0.41 7.00 0.53
CA ALA A 130 -0.89 6.36 0.29
C ALA A 130 -1.92 7.34 -0.31
N ALA A 131 -1.88 8.61 0.14
CA ALA A 131 -2.78 9.69 -0.30
C ALA A 131 -2.33 10.42 -1.59
N HIS A 132 -1.05 10.40 -1.95
CA HIS A 132 -0.51 11.25 -3.02
C HIS A 132 0.40 10.52 -4.01
N GLY A 133 0.90 9.33 -3.69
CA GLY A 133 1.73 8.52 -4.57
C GLY A 133 1.08 8.25 -5.92
N LYS A 134 1.90 8.03 -6.95
CA LYS A 134 1.42 7.78 -8.33
C LYS A 134 1.48 6.29 -8.72
N CYS A 135 2.09 5.46 -7.89
CA CYS A 135 2.10 4.00 -7.98
C CYS A 135 1.48 3.38 -6.72
N PRO A 136 1.26 2.06 -6.68
CA PRO A 136 1.00 1.34 -5.43
C PRO A 136 2.03 1.66 -4.34
N VAL A 137 1.59 1.70 -3.09
CA VAL A 137 2.44 1.96 -1.93
C VAL A 137 2.34 0.80 -0.95
N LEU A 138 3.47 0.16 -0.64
CA LEU A 138 3.57 -0.88 0.37
C LEU A 138 4.10 -0.29 1.68
N VAL A 139 3.32 -0.41 2.74
CA VAL A 139 3.68 0.05 4.09
C VAL A 139 4.00 -1.16 4.95
N VAL A 140 5.26 -1.24 5.39
CA VAL A 140 5.78 -2.37 6.17
C VAL A 140 5.65 -2.06 7.66
N ARG A 141 4.79 -2.81 8.35
CA ARG A 141 4.44 -2.60 9.76
C ARG A 141 5.00 -3.69 10.65
N GLU A 142 4.44 -4.87 10.44
CA GLU A 142 4.74 -6.13 11.11
C GLU A 142 5.01 -7.13 9.98
N PRO A 143 5.88 -8.13 10.20
CA PRO A 143 6.04 -9.21 9.24
C PRO A 143 4.69 -9.90 9.06
N GLY A 144 4.29 -10.11 7.81
CA GLY A 144 3.08 -10.88 7.51
C GLY A 144 3.26 -12.35 7.88
N THR A 145 2.16 -13.10 7.96
CA THR A 145 2.25 -14.55 8.15
C THR A 145 2.87 -15.19 6.90
N PRO A 146 4.06 -15.83 6.96
CA PRO A 146 4.78 -16.25 5.75
C PRO A 146 3.97 -17.16 4.82
N ASP A 147 3.16 -18.06 5.38
CA ASP A 147 2.28 -18.98 4.65
C ASP A 147 0.83 -18.49 4.51
N GLY A 148 0.54 -17.27 4.98
CA GLY A 148 -0.79 -16.67 4.97
C GLY A 148 -1.27 -16.29 3.56
N PRO A 149 -2.57 -16.03 3.37
CA PRO A 149 -3.09 -15.56 2.08
C PRO A 149 -2.72 -14.10 1.81
N VAL A 150 -2.82 -13.70 0.54
CA VAL A 150 -3.00 -12.29 0.18
C VAL A 150 -4.48 -11.96 0.41
N VAL A 151 -4.79 -10.93 1.17
CA VAL A 151 -6.17 -10.48 1.41
C VAL A 151 -6.40 -9.20 0.62
N VAL A 152 -7.52 -9.09 -0.10
CA VAL A 152 -7.94 -7.84 -0.76
C VAL A 152 -9.30 -7.41 -0.25
N GLY A 153 -9.41 -6.14 0.16
CA GLY A 153 -10.70 -5.52 0.47
C GLY A 153 -11.42 -5.13 -0.81
N VAL A 154 -12.59 -5.73 -1.04
CA VAL A 154 -13.43 -5.49 -2.22
C VAL A 154 -14.65 -4.68 -1.81
N ASP A 155 -14.95 -3.64 -2.58
CA ASP A 155 -16.14 -2.80 -2.38
C ASP A 155 -16.93 -2.60 -3.68
N GLY A 156 -16.59 -3.31 -4.75
CA GLY A 156 -17.25 -3.19 -6.06
C GLY A 156 -17.19 -1.79 -6.67
N SER A 157 -16.34 -0.89 -6.18
CA SER A 157 -16.12 0.42 -6.81
C SER A 157 -15.16 0.27 -7.99
N ALA A 158 -15.34 1.08 -9.04
CA ALA A 158 -14.41 1.11 -10.17
C ALA A 158 -12.97 1.47 -9.72
N ALA A 159 -12.84 2.33 -8.70
CA ALA A 159 -11.55 2.68 -8.10
C ALA A 159 -10.85 1.48 -7.43
N GLY A 160 -11.61 0.50 -6.93
CA GLY A 160 -11.12 -0.72 -6.32
C GLY A 160 -10.58 -1.75 -7.31
N ARG A 161 -10.90 -1.65 -8.61
CA ARG A 161 -10.46 -2.62 -9.64
C ARG A 161 -8.94 -2.77 -9.69
N ARG A 162 -8.20 -1.66 -9.62
CA ARG A 162 -6.72 -1.69 -9.59
C ARG A 162 -6.16 -2.40 -8.35
N ALA A 163 -6.86 -2.32 -7.21
CA ALA A 163 -6.46 -3.04 -6.00
C ALA A 163 -6.65 -4.55 -6.18
N ILE A 164 -7.72 -4.97 -6.87
CA ILE A 164 -7.96 -6.37 -7.25
C ILE A 164 -6.86 -6.84 -8.22
N ASP A 165 -6.59 -6.09 -9.30
CA ASP A 165 -5.50 -6.40 -10.24
C ASP A 165 -4.16 -6.60 -9.53
N PHE A 166 -3.81 -5.68 -8.64
CA PHE A 166 -2.58 -5.75 -7.85
C PHE A 166 -2.56 -6.98 -6.93
N ALA A 167 -3.68 -7.27 -6.24
CA ALA A 167 -3.75 -8.40 -5.33
C ALA A 167 -3.64 -9.75 -6.05
N PHE A 168 -4.22 -9.90 -7.24
CA PHE A 168 -4.03 -11.09 -8.07
C PHE A 168 -2.59 -11.26 -8.53
N ALA A 169 -1.95 -10.17 -8.98
CA ALA A 169 -0.54 -10.21 -9.36
C ALA A 169 0.37 -10.61 -8.18
N GLU A 170 0.11 -10.06 -6.98
CA GLU A 170 0.82 -10.43 -5.75
C GLU A 170 0.58 -11.89 -5.36
N ALA A 171 -0.68 -12.36 -5.39
CA ALA A 171 -1.00 -13.74 -5.07
C ALA A 171 -0.31 -14.72 -6.03
N ALA A 172 -0.32 -14.41 -7.33
CA ALA A 172 0.37 -15.21 -8.34
C ALA A 172 1.89 -15.23 -8.13
N ALA A 173 2.53 -14.07 -7.95
CA ALA A 173 3.97 -13.96 -7.74
C ALA A 173 4.43 -14.68 -6.45
N ARG A 174 3.55 -14.77 -5.45
CA ARG A 174 3.83 -15.39 -4.15
C ARG A 174 3.39 -16.85 -4.06
N GLY A 175 2.74 -17.40 -5.10
CA GLY A 175 2.11 -18.72 -5.05
C GLY A 175 1.09 -18.85 -3.91
N ALA A 176 0.42 -17.77 -3.54
CA ALA A 176 -0.45 -17.68 -2.37
C ALA A 176 -1.93 -17.75 -2.76
N GLU A 177 -2.78 -18.21 -1.84
CA GLU A 177 -4.23 -18.04 -1.95
C GLU A 177 -4.59 -16.55 -1.87
N LEU A 178 -5.57 -16.14 -2.68
CA LEU A 178 -6.18 -14.81 -2.60
C LEU A 178 -7.51 -14.89 -1.86
N VAL A 179 -7.65 -14.14 -0.78
CA VAL A 179 -8.93 -13.94 -0.09
C VAL A 179 -9.51 -12.60 -0.51
N ALA A 180 -10.62 -12.65 -1.23
CA ALA A 180 -11.37 -11.46 -1.60
C ALA A 180 -12.46 -11.20 -0.54
N LEU A 181 -12.20 -10.24 0.33
CA LEU A 181 -13.07 -9.93 1.47
C LEU A 181 -13.98 -8.76 1.13
N HIS A 182 -15.28 -8.99 1.19
CA HIS A 182 -16.29 -7.95 1.08
C HIS A 182 -17.10 -7.86 2.37
N ALA A 183 -17.06 -6.69 3.01
CA ALA A 183 -17.77 -6.44 4.25
C ALA A 183 -18.90 -5.43 4.04
N TRP A 184 -20.11 -5.79 4.49
CA TRP A 184 -21.33 -5.03 4.25
C TRP A 184 -22.18 -4.90 5.51
N THR A 185 -22.95 -3.82 5.56
CA THR A 185 -23.93 -3.46 6.59
C THR A 185 -25.20 -2.96 5.91
N THR A 186 -26.31 -2.91 6.62
CA THR A 186 -27.55 -2.30 6.10
C THR A 186 -27.47 -0.78 5.93
N TRP A 187 -26.36 -0.12 6.29
CA TRP A 187 -26.13 1.32 6.13
C TRP A 187 -25.30 1.67 4.89
N ASN A 188 -24.47 0.75 4.41
CA ASN A 188 -23.56 0.96 3.27
C ASN A 188 -23.91 0.08 2.05
N ALA A 189 -24.82 -0.89 2.20
CA ALA A 189 -25.37 -1.65 1.10
C ALA A 189 -26.69 -1.01 0.63
N PRO A 190 -26.84 -0.67 -0.67
CA PRO A 190 -28.10 -0.14 -1.19
C PRO A 190 -29.19 -1.19 -1.03
N LEU A 191 -30.34 -0.79 -0.50
CA LEU A 191 -31.48 -1.70 -0.40
C LEU A 191 -31.89 -2.12 -1.83
N PRO A 192 -32.03 -3.43 -2.12
CA PRO A 192 -32.59 -3.89 -3.36
C PRO A 192 -33.92 -3.19 -3.63
N ALA A 193 -34.09 -2.66 -4.83
CA ALA A 193 -35.37 -2.11 -5.25
C ALA A 193 -36.40 -3.26 -5.31
N PRO A 194 -37.64 -3.04 -4.83
CA PRO A 194 -38.67 -4.06 -4.94
C PRO A 194 -38.95 -4.34 -6.43
N PRO A 195 -39.27 -5.60 -6.79
CA PRO A 195 -39.57 -5.98 -8.17
C PRO A 195 -40.81 -5.27 -8.73
N ASP A 196 -41.69 -4.79 -7.86
CA ASP A 196 -42.84 -3.95 -8.18
C ASP A 196 -42.98 -2.83 -7.13
N ALA A 197 -43.23 -1.60 -7.59
CA ALA A 197 -43.44 -0.42 -6.76
C ALA A 197 -44.70 -0.49 -5.88
N THR A 198 -45.60 -1.45 -6.13
CA THR A 198 -46.80 -1.69 -5.29
C THR A 198 -46.54 -2.56 -4.06
N VAL A 199 -45.35 -3.18 -3.97
CA VAL A 199 -44.98 -4.07 -2.86
C VAL A 199 -44.34 -3.23 -1.73
N PRO A 200 -44.64 -3.51 -0.45
CA PRO A 200 -43.94 -2.87 0.66
C PRO A 200 -42.42 -3.00 0.52
N TYR A 201 -41.68 -1.99 0.96
CA TYR A 201 -40.21 -1.99 0.98
C TYR A 201 -39.68 -2.96 2.05
N ALA A 202 -39.96 -4.25 1.88
CA ALA A 202 -39.59 -5.34 2.73
C ALA A 202 -38.89 -6.39 1.86
N ASN A 203 -37.57 -6.32 1.84
CA ASN A 203 -36.76 -7.33 1.14
C ASN A 203 -36.89 -8.68 1.84
N GLU A 204 -36.91 -9.76 1.06
CA GLU A 204 -36.90 -11.11 1.63
C GLU A 204 -35.67 -11.32 2.51
N PRO A 205 -35.77 -12.11 3.60
CA PRO A 205 -34.62 -12.48 4.41
C PRO A 205 -33.49 -13.04 3.53
N GLY A 206 -32.32 -12.41 3.56
CA GLY A 206 -31.15 -12.83 2.79
C GLY A 206 -30.99 -12.19 1.40
N ALA A 207 -31.99 -11.46 0.88
CA ALA A 207 -31.90 -10.82 -0.44
C ALA A 207 -30.71 -9.85 -0.55
N LEU A 208 -30.40 -9.12 0.53
CA LEU A 208 -29.26 -8.23 0.61
C LEU A 208 -27.92 -8.99 0.62
N ALA A 209 -27.83 -10.11 1.32
CA ALA A 209 -26.62 -10.93 1.31
C ALA A 209 -26.35 -11.48 -0.11
N ALA A 210 -27.41 -11.93 -0.80
CA ALA A 210 -27.32 -12.43 -2.16
C ALA A 210 -26.97 -11.33 -3.19
N SER A 211 -27.33 -10.06 -2.95
CA SER A 211 -26.91 -8.94 -3.82
C SER A 211 -25.44 -8.59 -3.61
N GLU A 212 -24.97 -8.57 -2.36
CA GLU A 212 -23.54 -8.30 -2.07
C GLU A 212 -22.63 -9.46 -2.52
N GLU A 213 -23.10 -10.71 -2.45
CA GLU A 213 -22.38 -11.85 -3.02
C GLU A 213 -22.24 -11.73 -4.54
N ARG A 214 -23.30 -11.30 -5.24
CA ARG A 214 -23.25 -11.01 -6.68
C ARG A 214 -22.27 -9.89 -7.01
N LEU A 215 -22.27 -8.80 -6.24
CA LEU A 215 -21.32 -7.70 -6.40
C LEU A 215 -19.87 -8.19 -6.28
N LEU A 216 -19.59 -9.03 -5.29
CA LEU A 216 -18.25 -9.62 -5.11
C LEU A 216 -17.88 -10.51 -6.30
N ALA A 217 -18.78 -11.39 -6.74
CA ALA A 217 -18.56 -12.27 -7.89
C ALA A 217 -18.34 -11.48 -9.19
N GLU A 218 -19.12 -10.42 -9.42
CA GLU A 218 -18.97 -9.53 -10.58
C GLU A 218 -17.63 -8.78 -10.56
N ALA A 219 -17.21 -8.28 -9.39
CA ALA A 219 -15.93 -7.59 -9.24
C ALA A 219 -14.72 -8.49 -9.55
N LEU A 220 -14.86 -9.80 -9.35
CA LEU A 220 -13.83 -10.81 -9.59
C LEU A 220 -13.99 -11.55 -10.93
N SER A 221 -15.02 -11.21 -11.71
CA SER A 221 -15.27 -11.84 -13.00
C SER A 221 -14.10 -11.65 -13.97
N GLY A 222 -13.75 -12.71 -14.70
CA GLY A 222 -12.64 -12.76 -15.64
C GLY A 222 -11.24 -12.93 -15.03
N TYR A 223 -11.07 -12.75 -13.71
CA TYR A 223 -9.75 -12.92 -13.08
C TYR A 223 -9.30 -14.38 -13.02
N GLY A 224 -10.23 -15.35 -12.90
CA GLY A 224 -9.89 -16.77 -12.92
C GLY A 224 -9.24 -17.22 -14.24
N GLU A 225 -9.68 -16.66 -15.37
CA GLU A 225 -9.07 -16.92 -16.68
C GLU A 225 -7.71 -16.24 -16.83
N ARG A 226 -7.58 -15.02 -16.30
CA ARG A 226 -6.36 -14.21 -16.39
C ARG A 226 -5.26 -14.68 -15.41
N PHE A 227 -5.64 -15.32 -14.31
CA PHE A 227 -4.77 -15.84 -13.26
C PHE A 227 -5.15 -17.28 -12.85
N PRO A 228 -5.02 -18.28 -13.75
CA PRO A 228 -5.53 -19.63 -13.51
C PRO A 228 -4.84 -20.38 -12.36
N GLY A 229 -3.63 -19.95 -11.97
CA GLY A 229 -2.89 -20.52 -10.84
C GLY A 229 -3.27 -19.97 -9.46
N VAL A 230 -4.11 -18.92 -9.39
CA VAL A 230 -4.47 -18.28 -8.11
C VAL A 230 -5.76 -18.91 -7.58
N LYS A 231 -5.66 -19.61 -6.46
CA LYS A 231 -6.84 -20.06 -5.71
C LYS A 231 -7.49 -18.85 -5.05
N VAL A 232 -8.75 -18.59 -5.38
CA VAL A 232 -9.52 -17.47 -4.81
C VAL A 232 -10.55 -18.00 -3.81
N ARG A 233 -10.56 -17.42 -2.61
CA ARG A 233 -11.62 -17.60 -1.61
C ARG A 233 -12.43 -16.31 -1.49
N HIS A 234 -13.74 -16.40 -1.66
CA HIS A 234 -14.66 -15.29 -1.42
C HIS A 234 -15.04 -15.27 0.06
N GLU A 235 -14.93 -14.11 0.70
CA GLU A 235 -15.30 -13.95 2.09
C GLU A 235 -16.28 -12.78 2.25
N LEU A 236 -17.55 -13.12 2.48
CA LEU A 236 -18.62 -12.16 2.67
C LEU A 236 -18.90 -11.97 4.16
N VAL A 237 -18.61 -10.79 4.70
CA VAL A 237 -18.75 -10.48 6.13
C VAL A 237 -19.88 -9.49 6.35
N ARG A 238 -20.84 -9.83 7.19
CA ARG A 238 -21.83 -8.87 7.68
C ARG A 238 -21.24 -8.09 8.84
N GLY A 239 -20.79 -6.86 8.58
CA GLY A 239 -20.10 -6.02 9.55
C GLY A 239 -19.38 -4.85 8.91
N GLY A 240 -18.71 -4.05 9.74
CA GLY A 240 -17.90 -2.94 9.26
C GLY A 240 -16.62 -3.43 8.57
N SER A 241 -16.27 -2.80 7.44
CA SER A 241 -15.09 -3.19 6.66
C SER A 241 -13.78 -2.97 7.42
N ARG A 242 -13.73 -2.02 8.36
CA ARG A 242 -12.55 -1.77 9.19
C ARG A 242 -12.25 -2.97 10.08
N GLU A 243 -13.26 -3.41 10.83
CA GLU A 243 -13.14 -4.50 11.79
C GLU A 243 -12.83 -5.82 11.09
N ALA A 244 -13.51 -6.11 9.98
CA ALA A 244 -13.30 -7.33 9.20
C ALA A 244 -11.88 -7.42 8.61
N LEU A 245 -11.37 -6.32 8.02
CA LEU A 245 -10.03 -6.32 7.42
C LEU A 245 -8.91 -6.33 8.48
N ILE A 246 -9.10 -5.69 9.64
CA ILE A 246 -8.15 -5.78 10.77
C ILE A 246 -8.04 -7.24 11.23
N GLU A 247 -9.16 -7.93 11.39
CA GLU A 247 -9.12 -9.33 11.81
C GLU A 247 -8.46 -10.22 10.75
N ALA A 248 -8.85 -10.08 9.48
CA ALA A 248 -8.24 -10.83 8.38
C ALA A 248 -6.73 -10.60 8.27
N SER A 249 -6.26 -9.37 8.57
CA SER A 249 -4.84 -9.03 8.50
C SER A 249 -3.94 -9.84 9.44
N ARG A 250 -4.50 -10.43 10.51
CA ARG A 250 -3.74 -11.23 11.50
C ARG A 250 -3.13 -12.51 10.93
N THR A 251 -3.78 -13.08 9.92
CA THR A 251 -3.34 -14.32 9.28
C THR A 251 -2.82 -14.07 7.87
N ALA A 252 -2.93 -12.85 7.37
CA ALA A 252 -2.52 -12.49 6.03
C ALA A 252 -1.00 -12.32 5.94
N ARG A 253 -0.45 -12.65 4.77
CA ARG A 253 0.93 -12.27 4.41
C ARG A 253 1.03 -10.84 3.87
N LEU A 254 -0.07 -10.37 3.28
CA LEU A 254 -0.20 -9.05 2.68
C LEU A 254 -1.69 -8.68 2.66
N LEU A 255 -2.00 -7.45 3.08
CA LEU A 255 -3.32 -6.86 2.93
C LEU A 255 -3.30 -5.80 1.82
N VAL A 256 -4.20 -5.91 0.86
CA VAL A 256 -4.36 -4.97 -0.26
C VAL A 256 -5.67 -4.22 -0.12
N VAL A 257 -5.61 -2.89 -0.20
CA VAL A 257 -6.79 -2.03 -0.19
C VAL A 257 -6.70 -0.94 -1.25
N GLY A 258 -7.85 -0.52 -1.76
CA GLY A 258 -7.94 0.72 -2.53
C GLY A 258 -7.59 1.93 -1.66
N ALA A 259 -7.04 2.99 -2.25
CA ALA A 259 -6.87 4.27 -1.55
C ALA A 259 -8.21 4.96 -1.25
N ARG A 260 -9.23 4.70 -2.07
CA ARG A 260 -10.62 5.13 -1.85
C ARG A 260 -11.56 3.98 -2.17
N GLY A 261 -12.78 4.09 -1.65
CA GLY A 261 -13.85 3.14 -1.95
C GLY A 261 -15.14 3.80 -2.40
N ARG A 262 -16.26 3.11 -2.22
CA ARG A 262 -17.63 3.55 -2.59
C ARG A 262 -18.10 4.82 -1.87
N GLY A 263 -17.60 5.08 -0.66
CA GLY A 263 -18.07 6.15 0.23
C GLY A 263 -17.02 7.24 0.50
N GLY A 264 -17.45 8.25 1.25
CA GLY A 264 -16.61 9.37 1.68
C GLY A 264 -16.93 10.69 0.95
N PHE A 265 -16.30 11.77 1.40
CA PHE A 265 -16.48 13.11 0.83
C PHE A 265 -15.70 13.25 -0.47
N ALA A 266 -16.36 13.74 -1.53
CA ALA A 266 -15.70 14.13 -2.77
C ALA A 266 -14.64 15.20 -2.43
N GLY A 267 -13.36 14.84 -2.50
CA GLY A 267 -12.23 15.71 -2.15
C GLY A 267 -11.20 15.06 -1.22
N LEU A 268 -11.55 14.00 -0.48
CA LEU A 268 -10.57 13.25 0.32
C LEU A 268 -9.75 12.31 -0.57
N LEU A 269 -8.44 12.32 -0.38
CA LEU A 269 -7.48 11.54 -1.18
C LEU A 269 -7.22 10.12 -0.65
N LEU A 270 -7.62 9.86 0.60
CA LEU A 270 -7.53 8.55 1.24
C LEU A 270 -8.82 8.26 2.04
N GLY A 271 -9.35 7.05 1.91
CA GLY A 271 -10.57 6.59 2.58
C GLY A 271 -10.33 6.17 4.03
N SER A 272 -11.40 6.16 4.83
CA SER A 272 -11.34 5.79 6.26
C SER A 272 -10.92 4.34 6.49
N VAL A 273 -11.25 3.42 5.57
CA VAL A 273 -10.83 2.02 5.64
C VAL A 273 -9.32 1.91 5.42
N SER A 274 -8.79 2.54 4.37
CA SER A 274 -7.36 2.51 4.05
C SER A 274 -6.53 3.17 5.15
N GLN A 275 -6.99 4.30 5.69
CA GLN A 275 -6.40 4.93 6.89
C GLN A 275 -6.37 3.93 8.06
N ALA A 276 -7.50 3.30 8.38
CA ALA A 276 -7.56 2.32 9.46
C ALA A 276 -6.61 1.13 9.25
N MET A 277 -6.45 0.63 8.01
CA MET A 277 -5.53 -0.47 7.72
C MET A 277 -4.08 -0.06 7.93
N LEU A 278 -3.71 1.14 7.47
CA LEU A 278 -2.39 1.68 7.76
C LEU A 278 -2.16 1.72 9.27
N HIS A 279 -3.15 2.05 10.08
CA HIS A 279 -3.01 2.20 11.54
C HIS A 279 -3.17 0.92 12.37
N HIS A 280 -3.89 -0.08 11.89
CA HIS A 280 -4.31 -1.20 12.73
C HIS A 280 -4.11 -2.59 12.12
N ALA A 281 -3.68 -2.71 10.86
CA ALA A 281 -3.39 -4.03 10.28
C ALA A 281 -2.17 -4.72 10.91
N HIS A 282 -2.24 -6.03 11.06
CA HIS A 282 -1.23 -6.90 11.66
C HIS A 282 -0.27 -7.52 10.63
N CYS A 283 -0.20 -6.95 9.43
CA CYS A 283 0.66 -7.38 8.34
C CYS A 283 1.01 -6.18 7.43
N PRO A 284 1.89 -6.34 6.43
CA PRO A 284 2.17 -5.30 5.45
C PRO A 284 0.89 -4.91 4.69
N VAL A 285 0.76 -3.63 4.38
CA VAL A 285 -0.42 -3.08 3.70
C VAL A 285 -0.02 -2.44 2.38
N ALA A 286 -0.57 -2.95 1.28
CA ALA A 286 -0.51 -2.30 -0.03
C ALA A 286 -1.74 -1.41 -0.23
N VAL A 287 -1.50 -0.11 -0.41
CA VAL A 287 -2.52 0.86 -0.79
C VAL A 287 -2.40 1.13 -2.29
N VAL A 288 -3.46 0.81 -3.03
CA VAL A 288 -3.51 0.95 -4.48
C VAL A 288 -4.50 2.04 -4.85
N ARG A 289 -4.02 3.07 -5.56
CA ARG A 289 -4.89 4.14 -6.03
C ARG A 289 -5.61 3.68 -7.31
N GLY A 290 -6.88 4.07 -7.48
CA GLY A 290 -7.53 4.05 -8.80
C GLY A 290 -6.88 5.09 -9.72
N GLU A 291 -7.02 4.95 -11.03
CA GLU A 291 -6.64 6.05 -11.95
C GLU A 291 -7.39 7.34 -11.57
N ARG A 292 -6.73 8.49 -11.74
CA ARG A 292 -7.46 9.74 -11.91
C ARG A 292 -8.26 9.54 -13.20
N ALA A 293 -9.57 9.75 -13.17
CA ALA A 293 -10.26 10.14 -14.38
C ALA A 293 -9.45 11.33 -14.93
N ASP A 294 -8.89 11.17 -16.12
CA ASP A 294 -8.10 12.22 -16.73
C ASP A 294 -8.94 13.49 -16.76
N ALA A 295 -8.29 14.59 -16.36
CA ALA A 295 -8.76 15.92 -16.66
C ALA A 295 -8.58 16.14 -18.18
N ASP A 296 -9.38 15.45 -18.97
CA ASP A 296 -9.59 15.71 -20.39
C ASP A 296 -11.09 16.01 -20.55
N GLY A 297 -11.41 17.22 -20.15
CA GLY A 297 -12.65 17.91 -20.44
C GLY A 297 -12.28 19.34 -20.77
N ASP A 298 -11.57 19.51 -21.89
CA ASP A 298 -11.39 20.81 -22.52
C ASP A 298 -12.80 21.34 -22.85
N PRO A 299 -13.25 22.47 -22.27
CA PRO A 299 -14.52 23.05 -22.65
C PRO A 299 -14.31 23.76 -23.99
N ALA A 300 -14.80 23.13 -25.06
CA ALA A 300 -15.16 23.85 -26.28
C ALA A 300 -16.31 24.83 -25.99
#